data_AF-A0A2M7QJ08-F1
#
_entry.id   AF-A0A2M7QJ08-F1
#
_cell.length_a   1.000
_cell.length_b   1.000
_cell.length_c   1.000
_cell.angle_alpha   90.00
_cell.angle_beta   90.00
_cell.angle_gamma   90.00
#
_symmetry.space_group_name_H-M   'P 1'
#
loop_
_entity.id
_entity.type
_entity.pdbx_description
1 polymer ?
#
loop_
_entity_poly.entity_id
_entity_poly.type
_entity_poly.pdbx_seq_one_letter_code
_entity_poly.pdbx_strand_id
1 'polypeptide(L)'
;MYPNTQNTISKISEQITKGNSGIILIPQNPTVDAIAAATSLYIALTKANKSVGIACSTQITSDLLGADKIQQTLSAGGENLVVSFPYTDGTIDKIDYNIAGSLFNLVITPRPGYPKLNPDQVKYSYTGGQFDFIITIDTPNLNALGQIYTDNQSQIQGKNIINIDRHLTNGFFGTTNMVNKTASSTSELVYKVIEGLSVQFDKDISTNLYTGIASATNNFTSYSVNAETFETIAKLMKAGAVKKTMKQSPVQTYGGSMPQPTFNKPVFQPQSPQVTQPRTQPVFQPPQQGSFQPSTPAFEQQNMGQGPIESVEHSENVSKEGAVQTPQDWLKPKIFKGTGLV
;
A
#
# COMPACT_ATOMS: atom_id res chain seq x y z
N MET A 1 6.12 -20.15 -14.16
CA MET A 1 5.77 -19.19 -15.23
C MET A 1 4.45 -18.54 -14.83
N TYR A 2 4.47 -17.26 -14.43
CA TYR A 2 3.24 -16.57 -14.05
C TYR A 2 2.37 -16.42 -15.31
N PRO A 3 1.10 -16.85 -15.34
CA PRO A 3 0.30 -16.72 -16.54
C PRO A 3 -0.04 -15.23 -16.72
N ASN A 4 0.34 -14.67 -17.88
CA ASN A 4 -0.19 -13.43 -18.43
C ASN A 4 0.26 -12.07 -17.87
N THR A 5 1.50 -11.94 -17.36
CA THR A 5 2.06 -10.61 -17.03
C THR A 5 1.93 -9.60 -18.18
N GLN A 6 2.18 -10.03 -19.42
CA GLN A 6 2.05 -9.15 -20.60
C GLN A 6 0.59 -8.71 -20.84
N ASN A 7 -0.38 -9.61 -20.72
CA ASN A 7 -1.79 -9.23 -20.87
C ASN A 7 -2.26 -8.29 -19.76
N THR A 8 -1.78 -8.47 -18.52
CA THR A 8 -2.08 -7.53 -17.43
C THR A 8 -1.48 -6.16 -17.70
N ILE A 9 -0.22 -6.10 -18.16
CA ILE A 9 0.42 -4.83 -18.55
C ILE A 9 -0.37 -4.14 -19.66
N SER A 10 -0.77 -4.86 -20.71
CA SER A 10 -1.59 -4.29 -21.79
C SER A 10 -2.92 -3.71 -21.30
N LYS A 11 -3.61 -4.40 -20.37
CA LYS A 11 -4.84 -3.89 -19.75
C LYS A 11 -4.59 -2.63 -18.92
N ILE A 12 -3.50 -2.59 -18.16
CA ILE A 12 -3.10 -1.40 -17.39
C ILE A 12 -2.82 -0.23 -18.35
N SER A 13 -2.02 -0.47 -19.39
CA SER A 13 -1.69 0.54 -20.40
C SER A 13 -2.96 1.07 -21.08
N GLU A 14 -3.90 0.19 -21.43
CA GLU A 14 -5.18 0.59 -22.02
C GLU A 14 -6.00 1.49 -21.08
N GLN A 15 -6.13 1.12 -19.80
CA GLN A 15 -6.88 1.89 -18.81
C GLN A 15 -6.26 3.28 -18.57
N ILE A 16 -4.94 3.33 -18.41
CA ILE A 16 -4.20 4.58 -18.21
C ILE A 16 -4.24 5.45 -19.46
N THR A 17 -4.17 4.85 -20.65
CA THR A 17 -4.20 5.61 -21.91
C THR A 17 -5.59 6.22 -22.15
N LYS A 18 -6.66 5.48 -21.86
CA LYS A 18 -8.05 5.93 -21.98
C LYS A 18 -8.42 7.04 -20.98
N GLY A 19 -7.93 6.96 -19.74
CA GLY A 19 -8.15 7.99 -18.73
C GLY A 19 -7.22 9.18 -18.88
N ASN A 20 -7.66 10.38 -18.50
CA ASN A 20 -6.80 11.57 -18.47
C ASN A 20 -6.38 11.94 -17.04
N SER A 21 -7.23 11.62 -16.07
CA SER A 21 -7.07 11.95 -14.66
C SER A 21 -6.96 10.69 -13.80
N GLY A 22 -6.05 10.69 -12.83
CA GLY A 22 -5.91 9.54 -11.95
C GLY A 22 -5.26 9.88 -10.63
N ILE A 23 -5.28 8.94 -9.70
CA ILE A 23 -4.62 9.10 -8.41
C ILE A 23 -3.83 7.86 -8.04
N ILE A 24 -2.61 8.06 -7.54
CA ILE A 24 -1.74 7.02 -7.01
C ILE A 24 -1.86 7.04 -5.48
N LEU A 25 -2.23 5.92 -4.89
CA LEU A 25 -2.38 5.74 -3.45
C LEU A 25 -1.34 4.74 -2.94
N ILE A 26 -0.69 5.09 -1.84
CA ILE A 26 0.26 4.23 -1.11
C ILE A 26 -0.24 3.96 0.31
N PRO A 27 0.26 2.89 0.98
CA PRO A 27 -0.16 2.53 2.33
C PRO A 27 0.09 3.66 3.33
N GLN A 28 -0.64 3.64 4.45
CA GLN A 28 -0.50 4.63 5.52
C GLN A 28 0.94 4.73 6.03
N ASN A 29 1.66 3.61 6.15
CA ASN A 29 3.07 3.59 6.56
C ASN A 29 3.89 2.97 5.42
N PRO A 30 4.21 3.74 4.37
CA PRO A 30 4.80 3.17 3.17
C PRO A 30 6.28 2.86 3.37
N THR A 31 6.74 1.79 2.73
CA THR A 31 8.17 1.45 2.67
C THR A 31 8.91 2.39 1.70
N VAL A 32 10.25 2.41 1.75
CA VAL A 32 11.07 3.12 0.75
C VAL A 32 10.77 2.62 -0.66
N ASP A 33 10.53 1.32 -0.82
CA ASP A 33 10.13 0.71 -2.09
C ASP A 33 8.78 1.21 -2.57
N ALA A 34 7.77 1.30 -1.69
CA ALA A 34 6.46 1.87 -2.03
C ALA A 34 6.56 3.32 -2.50
N ILE A 35 7.33 4.16 -1.78
CA ILE A 35 7.54 5.57 -2.13
C ILE A 35 8.27 5.66 -3.47
N ALA A 36 9.34 4.90 -3.67
CA ALA A 36 10.10 4.87 -4.91
C ALA A 36 9.25 4.44 -6.11
N ALA A 37 8.49 3.36 -5.96
CA ALA A 37 7.60 2.84 -6.99
C ALA A 37 6.51 3.88 -7.35
N ALA A 38 5.84 4.45 -6.35
CA ALA A 38 4.76 5.40 -6.57
C ALA A 38 5.24 6.72 -7.19
N THR A 39 6.35 7.28 -6.70
CA THR A 39 6.92 8.53 -7.25
C THR A 39 7.46 8.34 -8.66
N SER A 40 8.07 7.19 -8.97
CA SER A 40 8.53 6.86 -10.32
C SER A 40 7.35 6.79 -11.31
N LEU A 41 6.26 6.14 -10.91
CA LEU A 41 5.06 6.06 -11.72
C LEU A 41 4.40 7.44 -11.88
N TYR A 42 4.34 8.23 -10.81
CA TYR A 42 3.84 9.61 -10.85
C TYR A 42 4.59 10.43 -11.92
N ILE A 43 5.93 10.46 -11.85
CA ILE A 43 6.76 11.20 -12.82
C ILE A 43 6.53 10.67 -14.25
N ALA A 44 6.47 9.35 -14.43
CA ALA A 44 6.23 8.74 -15.73
C ALA A 44 4.87 9.14 -16.32
N LEU A 45 3.81 9.14 -15.51
CA LEU A 45 2.47 9.53 -15.95
C LEU A 45 2.36 11.03 -16.24
N THR A 46 3.03 11.88 -15.45
CA THR A 46 3.13 13.32 -15.75
C THR A 46 3.82 13.57 -17.09
N LYS A 47 4.91 12.84 -17.39
CA LYS A 47 5.57 12.91 -18.70
C LYS A 47 4.70 12.40 -19.85
N ALA A 48 3.78 11.50 -19.57
CA ALA A 48 2.75 11.04 -20.51
C ALA A 48 1.55 12.01 -20.61
N ASN A 49 1.67 13.24 -20.11
CA ASN A 49 0.64 14.28 -20.10
C ASN A 49 -0.65 13.90 -19.36
N LYS A 50 -0.55 13.01 -18.35
CA LYS A 50 -1.69 12.66 -17.49
C LYS A 50 -1.78 13.59 -16.28
N SER A 51 -3.00 13.96 -15.88
CA SER A 51 -3.27 14.70 -14.64
C SER A 51 -3.37 13.73 -13.47
N VAL A 52 -2.23 13.48 -12.81
CA VAL A 52 -2.15 12.47 -11.75
C VAL A 52 -1.83 13.11 -10.41
N GLY A 53 -2.59 12.74 -9.38
CA GLY A 53 -2.25 13.01 -7.97
C GLY A 53 -1.52 11.83 -7.34
N ILE A 54 -0.79 12.08 -6.25
CA ILE A 54 -0.20 11.02 -5.41
C ILE A 54 -0.49 11.33 -3.94
N ALA A 55 -0.98 10.34 -3.20
CA ALA A 55 -1.45 10.55 -1.83
C ALA A 55 -1.10 9.42 -0.86
N CYS A 56 -0.83 9.80 0.39
CA CYS A 56 -0.56 8.92 1.53
C CYS A 56 -1.14 9.53 2.81
N SER A 57 -1.71 8.71 3.69
CA SER A 57 -2.29 9.19 4.95
C SER A 57 -1.25 9.81 5.89
N THR A 58 0.02 9.41 5.82
CA THR A 58 1.09 9.97 6.66
C THR A 58 1.91 11.00 5.91
N GLN A 59 2.51 11.92 6.67
CA GLN A 59 3.47 12.86 6.10
C GLN A 59 4.77 12.12 5.75
N ILE A 60 5.17 12.19 4.48
CA ILE A 60 6.37 11.52 4.00
C ILE A 60 7.53 12.52 3.97
N THR A 61 8.65 12.12 4.56
CA THR A 61 9.94 12.79 4.40
C THR A 61 10.89 11.82 3.73
N SER A 62 11.30 12.12 2.49
CA SER A 62 12.16 11.24 1.69
C SER A 62 12.98 12.07 0.70
N ASP A 63 14.21 11.62 0.43
CA ASP A 63 15.11 12.23 -0.55
C ASP A 63 14.82 11.76 -1.99
N LEU A 64 13.76 10.96 -2.20
CA LEU A 64 13.33 10.49 -3.51
C LEU A 64 12.64 11.62 -4.27
N LEU A 65 12.91 11.72 -5.58
CA LEU A 65 12.30 12.79 -6.38
C LEU A 65 10.77 12.59 -6.44
N GLY A 66 10.02 13.66 -6.25
CA GLY A 66 8.56 13.63 -6.26
C GLY A 66 7.94 13.21 -4.93
N ALA A 67 8.74 12.87 -3.91
CA ALA A 67 8.21 12.62 -2.57
C ALA A 67 7.52 13.87 -1.97
N ASP A 68 7.97 15.07 -2.35
CA ASP A 68 7.36 16.36 -2.01
C ASP A 68 5.95 16.55 -2.62
N LYS A 69 5.58 15.75 -3.62
CA LYS A 69 4.26 15.79 -4.27
C LYS A 69 3.22 14.90 -3.58
N ILE A 70 3.63 14.08 -2.62
CA ILE A 70 2.72 13.21 -1.86
C ILE A 70 1.87 14.05 -0.93
N GLN A 71 0.57 14.08 -1.21
CA GLN A 71 -0.41 14.83 -0.42
C GLN A 71 -1.08 13.92 0.62
N GLN A 72 -1.60 14.52 1.68
CA GLN A 72 -2.37 13.80 2.71
C GLN A 72 -3.86 13.69 2.38
N THR A 73 -4.28 14.30 1.27
CA THR A 73 -5.68 14.37 0.83
C THR A 73 -5.80 13.83 -0.59
N LEU A 74 -6.99 13.30 -0.92
CA LEU A 74 -7.31 12.95 -2.29
C LEU A 74 -7.51 14.21 -3.11
N SER A 75 -6.46 14.61 -3.83
CA SER A 75 -6.52 15.68 -4.81
C SER A 75 -5.78 15.22 -6.05
N ALA A 76 -6.52 14.88 -7.11
CA ALA A 76 -5.95 14.90 -8.45
C ALA A 76 -6.65 16.00 -9.22
N GLY A 77 -5.92 17.08 -9.49
CA GLY A 77 -6.27 18.15 -10.42
C GLY A 77 -7.76 18.47 -10.53
N GLY A 78 -8.50 18.49 -9.42
CA GLY A 78 -9.95 18.62 -9.43
C GLY A 78 -10.33 20.00 -9.97
N GLU A 79 -11.47 20.11 -10.66
CA GLU A 79 -11.94 21.40 -11.14
C GLU A 79 -12.47 22.30 -10.00
N ASN A 80 -12.87 21.69 -8.87
CA ASN A 80 -13.44 22.46 -7.76
C ASN A 80 -12.36 22.89 -6.78
N LEU A 81 -12.18 24.20 -6.64
CA LEU A 81 -11.37 24.80 -5.59
C LEU A 81 -12.08 24.65 -4.23
N VAL A 82 -11.38 24.07 -3.25
CA VAL A 82 -11.78 24.01 -1.85
C VAL A 82 -10.95 25.00 -1.05
N VAL A 83 -11.64 25.82 -0.26
CA VAL A 83 -11.03 26.74 0.70
C VAL A 83 -11.32 26.21 2.10
N SER A 84 -10.28 25.76 2.80
CA SER A 84 -10.37 25.18 4.15
C SER A 84 -9.73 26.09 5.18
N PHE A 85 -10.32 26.20 6.37
CA PHE A 85 -9.77 26.95 7.49
C PHE A 85 -10.29 26.36 8.81
N PRO A 86 -9.61 26.58 9.94
CA PRO A 86 -10.07 26.09 11.23
C PRO A 86 -11.49 26.57 11.54
N TYR A 87 -12.40 25.63 11.82
CA TYR A 87 -13.80 25.91 12.12
C TYR A 87 -14.15 25.36 13.51
N THR A 88 -14.88 26.15 14.29
CA THR A 88 -15.55 25.70 15.52
C THR A 88 -17.04 25.94 15.36
N ASP A 89 -17.86 25.03 15.86
CA ASP A 89 -19.29 25.08 15.60
C ASP A 89 -19.93 26.38 16.14
N GLY A 90 -20.80 27.00 15.33
CA GLY A 90 -21.48 28.25 15.67
C GLY A 90 -20.65 29.54 15.54
N THR A 91 -19.38 29.45 15.11
CA THR A 91 -18.49 30.63 14.96
C THR A 91 -18.76 31.48 13.73
N ILE A 92 -19.35 30.89 12.68
CA ILE A 92 -19.69 31.60 11.44
C ILE A 92 -21.14 32.08 11.53
N ASP A 93 -21.36 33.36 11.23
CA ASP A 93 -22.70 33.95 11.13
C ASP A 93 -23.24 33.84 9.71
N LYS A 94 -22.42 34.19 8.71
CA LYS A 94 -22.83 34.22 7.30
C LYS A 94 -21.69 33.85 6.37
N ILE A 95 -22.03 33.14 5.29
CA ILE A 95 -21.20 32.95 4.10
C ILE A 95 -21.91 33.62 2.93
N ASP A 96 -21.21 34.49 2.21
CA ASP A 96 -21.72 35.24 1.07
C ASP A 96 -20.69 35.26 -0.06
N TYR A 97 -21.08 35.76 -1.24
CA TYR A 97 -20.14 36.01 -2.32
C TYR A 97 -20.43 37.33 -3.04
N ASN A 98 -19.40 37.93 -3.63
CA ASN A 98 -19.57 39.04 -4.56
C ASN A 98 -18.53 38.97 -5.68
N ILE A 99 -18.83 39.64 -6.79
CA ILE A 99 -17.92 39.75 -7.93
C ILE A 99 -17.47 41.21 -8.03
N ALA A 100 -16.16 41.45 -7.99
CA ALA A 100 -15.57 42.77 -8.11
C ALA A 100 -14.56 42.78 -9.27
N GLY A 101 -14.96 43.38 -10.40
CA GLY A 101 -14.17 43.34 -11.63
C GLY A 101 -14.03 41.89 -12.13
N SER A 102 -12.80 41.37 -12.16
CA SER A 102 -12.49 40.00 -12.54
C SER A 102 -12.29 39.04 -11.35
N LEU A 103 -12.59 39.49 -10.13
CA LEU A 103 -12.37 38.70 -8.91
C LEU A 103 -13.70 38.18 -8.35
N PHE A 104 -13.76 36.88 -8.11
CA PHE A 104 -14.82 36.25 -7.31
C PHE A 104 -14.38 36.25 -5.84
N ASN A 105 -15.14 36.93 -4.98
CA ASN A 105 -14.85 37.06 -3.56
C ASN A 105 -15.82 36.20 -2.75
N LEU A 106 -15.29 35.22 -2.01
CA LEU A 106 -16.03 34.52 -0.97
C LEU A 106 -15.88 35.32 0.35
N VAL A 107 -17.00 35.73 0.94
CA VAL A 107 -17.03 36.54 2.18
C VAL A 107 -17.53 35.68 3.33
N ILE A 108 -16.69 35.51 4.34
CA ILE A 108 -17.01 34.73 5.54
C ILE A 108 -17.10 35.69 6.72
N THR A 109 -18.29 35.81 7.30
CA THR A 109 -18.55 36.71 8.43
C THR A 109 -18.62 35.89 9.72
N PRO A 110 -17.69 36.10 10.67
CA PRO A 110 -17.78 35.47 11.98
C PRO A 110 -18.91 36.10 12.82
N ARG A 111 -19.44 35.34 13.76
CA ARG A 111 -20.42 35.83 14.74
C ARG A 111 -19.78 36.89 15.65
N PRO A 112 -20.53 37.91 16.10
CA PRO A 112 -20.02 38.88 17.07
C PRO A 112 -19.39 38.20 18.29
N GLY A 113 -18.21 38.66 18.68
CA GLY A 113 -17.44 38.10 19.80
C GLY A 113 -16.45 36.99 19.42
N TYR A 114 -16.44 36.51 18.17
CA TYR A 114 -15.46 35.55 17.67
C TYR A 114 -14.35 36.23 16.86
N PRO A 115 -13.12 35.67 16.87
CA PRO A 115 -12.01 36.24 16.12
C PRO A 115 -12.25 36.19 14.61
N LYS A 116 -11.71 37.20 13.90
CA LYS A 116 -11.64 37.17 12.43
C LYS A 116 -10.80 35.99 11.95
N LEU A 117 -11.09 35.51 10.75
CA LEU A 117 -10.31 34.45 10.11
C LEU A 117 -8.85 34.91 9.91
N ASN A 118 -7.89 34.05 10.26
CA ASN A 118 -6.49 34.29 9.97
C ASN A 118 -6.18 33.85 8.51
N PRO A 119 -5.77 34.76 7.61
CA PRO A 119 -5.42 34.41 6.23
C PRO A 119 -4.33 33.33 6.14
N ASP A 120 -3.37 33.31 7.06
CA ASP A 120 -2.26 32.35 7.06
C ASP A 120 -2.72 30.91 7.37
N GLN A 121 -3.94 30.76 7.91
CA GLN A 121 -4.53 29.46 8.22
C GLN A 121 -5.52 28.97 7.14
N VAL A 122 -5.71 29.77 6.09
CA VAL A 122 -6.52 29.38 4.94
C VAL A 122 -5.69 28.46 4.05
N LYS A 123 -6.19 27.25 3.86
CA LYS A 123 -5.61 26.23 2.99
C LYS A 123 -6.46 26.10 1.74
N TYR A 124 -5.80 26.03 0.59
CA TYR A 124 -6.44 25.75 -0.67
C TYR A 124 -6.15 24.31 -1.09
N SER A 125 -7.17 23.60 -1.53
CA SER A 125 -7.03 22.30 -2.18
C SER A 125 -8.00 22.22 -3.35
N TYR A 126 -7.87 21.19 -4.16
CA TYR A 126 -8.84 20.90 -5.22
C TYR A 126 -9.55 19.58 -4.91
N THR A 127 -10.88 19.54 -5.11
CA THR A 127 -11.71 18.36 -4.91
C THR A 127 -12.68 18.14 -6.07
N GLY A 128 -13.33 16.98 -6.08
CA GLY A 128 -14.41 16.68 -7.02
C GLY A 128 -13.97 16.46 -8.47
N GLY A 129 -12.68 16.23 -8.72
CA GLY A 129 -12.26 15.51 -9.92
C GLY A 129 -12.70 14.05 -9.80
N GLN A 130 -13.42 13.54 -10.81
CA GLN A 130 -13.58 12.08 -10.95
C GLN A 130 -12.24 11.53 -11.44
N PHE A 131 -11.69 10.54 -10.74
CA PHE A 131 -10.52 9.83 -11.26
C PHE A 131 -11.00 8.82 -12.30
N ASP A 132 -10.43 8.87 -13.50
CA ASP A 132 -10.67 7.84 -14.52
C ASP A 132 -10.07 6.50 -14.09
N PHE A 133 -8.97 6.55 -13.33
CA PHE A 133 -8.33 5.40 -12.73
C PHE A 133 -7.70 5.72 -11.38
N ILE A 134 -7.69 4.72 -10.49
CA ILE A 134 -6.99 4.73 -9.22
C ILE A 134 -5.88 3.69 -9.31
N ILE A 135 -4.66 4.03 -8.91
CA ILE A 135 -3.54 3.09 -8.83
C ILE A 135 -3.16 2.92 -7.38
N THR A 136 -3.20 1.70 -6.86
CA THR A 136 -2.69 1.38 -5.53
C THR A 136 -1.34 0.67 -5.66
N ILE A 137 -0.34 1.16 -4.95
CA ILE A 137 1.03 0.66 -4.98
C ILE A 137 1.37 0.04 -3.62
N ASP A 138 1.98 -1.14 -3.61
CA ASP A 138 2.46 -1.81 -2.38
C ASP A 138 1.37 -2.01 -1.31
N THR A 139 0.12 -2.15 -1.75
CA THR A 139 -1.08 -2.12 -0.89
C THR A 139 -1.76 -3.49 -0.94
N PRO A 140 -1.78 -4.27 0.16
CA PRO A 140 -2.37 -5.62 0.18
C PRO A 140 -3.91 -5.62 0.21
N ASN A 141 -4.51 -4.56 0.74
CA ASN A 141 -5.96 -4.35 0.81
C ASN A 141 -6.26 -2.86 1.03
N LEU A 142 -7.50 -2.42 0.75
CA LEU A 142 -7.87 -1.00 0.85
C LEU A 142 -7.72 -0.41 2.25
N ASN A 143 -7.86 -1.21 3.31
CA ASN A 143 -7.69 -0.71 4.68
C ASN A 143 -6.24 -0.30 4.97
N ALA A 144 -5.25 -0.85 4.25
CA ALA A 144 -3.85 -0.46 4.39
C ALA A 144 -3.57 1.00 3.96
N LEU A 145 -4.50 1.63 3.22
CA LEU A 145 -4.41 3.06 2.87
C LEU A 145 -4.70 4.00 4.05
N GLY A 146 -5.30 3.50 5.14
CA GLY A 146 -5.58 4.28 6.35
C GLY A 146 -6.68 5.33 6.15
N GLN A 147 -6.46 6.53 6.72
CA GLN A 147 -7.43 7.64 6.70
C GLN A 147 -7.88 8.05 5.31
N ILE A 148 -6.97 8.00 4.33
CA ILE A 148 -7.30 8.22 2.91
C ILE A 148 -8.46 7.32 2.47
N TYR A 149 -8.49 6.06 2.87
CA TYR A 149 -9.59 5.18 2.50
C TYR A 149 -10.83 5.40 3.36
N THR A 150 -10.69 5.52 4.68
CA THR A 150 -11.85 5.67 5.58
C THR A 150 -12.64 6.94 5.28
N ASP A 151 -11.96 8.03 4.95
CA ASP A 151 -12.60 9.35 4.77
C ASP A 151 -13.16 9.52 3.36
N ASN A 152 -12.79 8.63 2.42
CA ASN A 152 -13.11 8.77 1.00
C ASN A 152 -13.65 7.46 0.37
N GLN A 153 -14.28 6.59 1.16
CA GLN A 153 -14.77 5.29 0.69
C GLN A 153 -15.65 5.40 -0.56
N SER A 154 -16.55 6.38 -0.62
CA SER A 154 -17.45 6.63 -1.76
C SER A 154 -16.73 7.07 -3.04
N GLN A 155 -15.51 7.58 -2.92
CA GLN A 155 -14.69 8.00 -4.05
C GLN A 155 -13.74 6.91 -4.54
N ILE A 156 -13.49 5.87 -3.73
CA ILE A 156 -12.56 4.77 -4.06
C ILE A 156 -13.32 3.50 -4.41
N GLN A 157 -14.32 3.11 -3.63
CA GLN A 157 -15.08 1.88 -3.85
C GLN A 157 -15.85 1.92 -5.17
N GLY A 158 -15.83 0.81 -5.91
CA GLY A 158 -16.52 0.68 -7.20
C GLY A 158 -15.88 1.45 -8.36
N LYS A 159 -14.73 2.10 -8.15
CA LYS A 159 -13.95 2.74 -9.22
C LYS A 159 -12.99 1.76 -9.89
N ASN A 160 -12.44 2.18 -11.02
CA ASN A 160 -11.43 1.42 -11.72
C ASN A 160 -10.09 1.47 -10.95
N ILE A 161 -9.77 0.38 -10.24
CA ILE A 161 -8.59 0.27 -9.38
C ILE A 161 -7.56 -0.67 -10.02
N ILE A 162 -6.39 -0.13 -10.34
CA ILE A 162 -5.20 -0.86 -10.73
C ILE A 162 -4.39 -1.14 -9.45
N ASN A 163 -4.26 -2.41 -9.06
CA ASN A 163 -3.47 -2.81 -7.89
C ASN A 163 -2.12 -3.41 -8.32
N ILE A 164 -1.03 -2.74 -7.95
CA ILE A 164 0.34 -3.20 -8.21
C ILE A 164 0.98 -3.52 -6.86
N ASP A 165 1.22 -4.80 -6.62
CA ASP A 165 1.65 -5.26 -5.30
C ASP A 165 2.42 -6.58 -5.35
N ARG A 166 3.09 -6.94 -4.25
CA ARG A 166 3.80 -8.21 -4.10
C ARG A 166 3.53 -8.93 -2.78
N HIS A 167 2.68 -8.38 -1.92
CA HIS A 167 2.40 -9.00 -0.63
C HIS A 167 1.77 -10.38 -0.79
N LEU A 168 2.20 -11.33 0.04
CA LEU A 168 1.62 -12.68 0.08
C LEU A 168 0.14 -12.65 0.50
N THR A 169 -0.24 -11.65 1.29
CA THR A 169 -1.57 -11.42 1.86
C THR A 169 -2.50 -10.62 0.95
N ASN A 170 -2.04 -10.19 -0.23
CA ASN A 170 -2.84 -9.38 -1.13
C ASN A 170 -4.11 -10.12 -1.58
N GLY A 171 -5.25 -9.42 -1.49
CA GLY A 171 -6.59 -9.95 -1.77
C GLY A 171 -7.12 -9.72 -3.19
N PHE A 172 -6.31 -9.22 -4.13
CA PHE A 172 -6.67 -8.94 -5.52
C PHE A 172 -7.91 -8.05 -5.68
N PHE A 173 -7.99 -6.98 -4.87
CA PHE A 173 -9.17 -6.13 -4.76
C PHE A 173 -9.37 -5.15 -5.91
N GLY A 174 -8.37 -4.99 -6.80
CA GLY A 174 -8.46 -4.11 -7.95
C GLY A 174 -9.35 -4.68 -9.06
N THR A 175 -9.87 -3.80 -9.92
CA THR A 175 -10.45 -4.19 -11.22
C THR A 175 -9.38 -4.77 -12.14
N THR A 176 -8.11 -4.38 -11.95
CA THR A 176 -6.95 -4.99 -12.60
C THR A 176 -5.82 -5.16 -11.58
N ASN A 177 -5.31 -6.38 -11.47
CA ASN A 177 -4.35 -6.75 -10.43
C ASN A 177 -3.02 -7.20 -11.05
N MET A 178 -1.98 -6.40 -10.91
CA MET A 178 -0.59 -6.76 -11.16
C MET A 178 0.07 -7.13 -9.84
N VAL A 179 -0.32 -8.29 -9.32
CA VAL A 179 0.23 -8.83 -8.08
C VAL A 179 1.21 -9.94 -8.41
N ASN A 180 2.46 -9.82 -7.97
CA ASN A 180 3.46 -10.87 -8.13
C ASN A 180 4.22 -11.13 -6.83
N LYS A 181 3.87 -12.24 -6.18
CA LYS A 181 4.42 -12.67 -4.89
C LYS A 181 5.89 -13.09 -4.94
N THR A 182 6.43 -13.36 -6.13
CA THR A 182 7.85 -13.74 -6.32
C THR A 182 8.73 -12.58 -6.78
N ALA A 183 8.16 -11.40 -7.05
CA ALA A 183 8.94 -10.23 -7.40
C ALA A 183 9.86 -9.82 -6.24
N SER A 184 11.03 -9.27 -6.55
CA SER A 184 12.00 -8.84 -5.53
C SER A 184 11.59 -7.53 -4.86
N SER A 185 10.78 -6.72 -5.54
CA SER A 185 10.28 -5.41 -5.09
C SER A 185 9.02 -5.00 -5.87
N THR A 186 8.26 -4.06 -5.31
CA THR A 186 7.15 -3.41 -6.01
C THR A 186 7.68 -2.47 -7.10
N SER A 187 8.87 -1.89 -6.89
CA SER A 187 9.57 -1.10 -7.93
C SER A 187 9.86 -1.90 -9.22
N GLU A 188 10.18 -3.19 -9.15
CA GLU A 188 10.30 -4.05 -10.35
C GLU A 188 8.98 -4.16 -11.12
N LEU A 189 7.86 -4.23 -10.42
CA LEU A 189 6.54 -4.32 -11.06
C LEU A 189 6.20 -2.99 -11.73
N VAL A 190 6.46 -1.87 -11.05
CA VAL A 190 6.27 -0.54 -11.62
C VAL A 190 7.20 -0.30 -12.82
N TYR A 191 8.45 -0.78 -12.78
CA TYR A 191 9.34 -0.74 -13.95
C TYR A 191 8.67 -1.35 -15.19
N LYS A 192 8.09 -2.55 -15.05
CA LYS A 192 7.41 -3.23 -16.17
C LYS A 192 6.17 -2.47 -16.65
N VAL A 193 5.44 -1.81 -15.74
CA VAL A 193 4.30 -0.96 -16.11
C VAL A 193 4.75 0.26 -16.91
N ILE A 194 5.79 0.97 -16.45
CA ILE A 194 6.34 2.14 -17.15
C ILE A 194 6.89 1.74 -18.53
N GLU A 195 7.59 0.61 -18.62
CA GLU A 195 8.06 0.03 -19.89
C GLU A 195 6.87 -0.27 -20.82
N GLY A 196 5.79 -0.87 -20.31
CA GLY A 196 4.56 -1.13 -21.06
C GLY A 196 3.75 0.10 -21.47
N LEU A 197 3.95 1.23 -20.78
CA LEU A 197 3.39 2.54 -21.17
C LEU A 197 4.23 3.24 -22.24
N SER A 198 5.37 2.65 -22.63
CA SER A 198 6.32 3.24 -23.59
C SER A 198 6.85 4.62 -23.18
N VAL A 199 6.89 4.90 -21.87
CA VAL A 199 7.46 6.14 -21.33
C VAL A 199 8.97 5.98 -21.22
N GLN A 200 9.71 6.99 -21.70
CA GLN A 200 11.17 6.98 -21.65
C GLN A 200 11.67 7.08 -20.20
N PHE A 201 12.59 6.18 -19.86
CA PHE A 201 13.31 6.23 -18.58
C PHE A 201 14.41 7.28 -18.64
N ASP A 202 14.47 8.13 -17.62
CA ASP A 202 15.58 9.06 -17.43
C ASP A 202 16.23 8.83 -16.06
N LYS A 203 17.24 9.66 -15.76
CA LYS A 203 17.99 9.59 -14.50
C LYS A 203 17.08 9.58 -13.27
N ASP A 204 16.01 10.36 -13.28
CA ASP A 204 15.18 10.58 -12.12
C ASP A 204 14.28 9.37 -11.82
N ILE A 205 13.50 8.93 -12.82
CA ILE A 205 12.69 7.69 -12.71
C ILE A 205 13.61 6.52 -12.38
N SER A 206 14.76 6.44 -13.05
CA SER A 206 15.65 5.29 -12.92
C SER A 206 16.33 5.24 -11.56
N THR A 207 16.70 6.39 -10.99
CA THR A 207 17.29 6.50 -9.66
C THR A 207 16.28 6.13 -8.58
N ASN A 208 15.03 6.59 -8.70
CA ASN A 208 13.98 6.22 -7.75
C ASN A 208 13.75 4.70 -7.77
N LEU A 209 13.49 4.11 -8.93
CA LEU A 209 13.28 2.66 -9.05
C LEU A 209 14.48 1.84 -8.57
N TYR A 210 15.70 2.23 -8.92
CA TYR A 210 16.91 1.58 -8.41
C TYR A 210 16.94 1.61 -6.88
N THR A 211 16.64 2.75 -6.27
CA THR A 211 16.64 2.92 -4.81
C THR A 211 15.58 2.04 -4.16
N GLY A 212 14.38 1.95 -4.74
CA GLY A 212 13.31 1.08 -4.26
C GLY A 212 13.70 -0.41 -4.30
N ILE A 213 14.22 -0.89 -5.43
CA ILE A 213 14.70 -2.27 -5.58
C ILE A 213 15.83 -2.56 -4.59
N ALA A 214 16.82 -1.68 -4.50
CA ALA A 214 17.93 -1.84 -3.56
C ALA A 214 17.44 -1.87 -2.11
N SER A 215 16.49 -1.01 -1.73
CA SER A 215 15.92 -1.01 -0.38
C SER A 215 15.14 -2.29 -0.07
N ALA A 216 14.25 -2.73 -0.98
CA ALA A 216 13.41 -3.92 -0.77
C ALA A 216 14.22 -5.23 -0.69
N THR A 217 15.40 -5.26 -1.32
CA THR A 217 16.25 -6.45 -1.41
C THR A 217 17.44 -6.42 -0.46
N ASN A 218 17.49 -5.45 0.46
CA ASN A 218 18.64 -5.21 1.32
C ASN A 218 19.96 -5.12 0.53
N ASN A 219 19.99 -4.23 -0.47
CA ASN A 219 21.08 -4.04 -1.41
C ASN A 219 21.46 -5.35 -2.13
N PHE A 220 20.45 -6.00 -2.71
CA PHE A 220 20.56 -7.19 -3.55
C PHE A 220 21.03 -8.47 -2.84
N THR A 221 20.96 -8.54 -1.51
CA THR A 221 21.33 -9.74 -0.73
C THR A 221 20.13 -10.63 -0.37
N SER A 222 18.90 -10.17 -0.60
CA SER A 222 17.68 -10.95 -0.33
C SER A 222 17.57 -12.18 -1.25
N TYR A 223 16.97 -13.26 -0.75
CA TYR A 223 16.69 -14.48 -1.51
C TYR A 223 15.71 -14.27 -2.67
N SER A 224 14.93 -13.18 -2.65
CA SER A 224 13.98 -12.84 -3.72
C SER A 224 14.66 -12.27 -4.97
N VAL A 225 15.94 -11.91 -4.88
CA VAL A 225 16.73 -11.39 -6.00
C VAL A 225 16.97 -12.50 -7.02
N ASN A 226 16.72 -12.22 -8.29
CA ASN A 226 16.90 -13.19 -9.37
C ASN A 226 17.48 -12.52 -10.62
N ALA A 227 17.60 -13.27 -11.72
CA ALA A 227 18.17 -12.76 -12.97
C ALA A 227 17.40 -11.54 -13.52
N GLU A 228 16.06 -11.56 -13.44
CA GLU A 228 15.22 -10.45 -13.89
C GLU A 228 15.48 -9.17 -13.07
N THR A 229 15.77 -9.31 -11.77
CA THR A 229 16.19 -8.18 -10.92
C THR A 229 17.44 -7.49 -11.48
N PHE A 230 18.46 -8.27 -11.81
CA PHE A 230 19.71 -7.71 -12.34
C PHE A 230 19.54 -7.17 -13.77
N GLU A 231 18.68 -7.76 -14.59
CA GLU A 231 18.32 -7.21 -15.90
C GLU A 231 17.65 -5.84 -15.77
N THR A 232 16.66 -5.71 -14.89
CA THR A 232 16.00 -4.42 -14.60
C THR A 232 17.02 -3.41 -14.10
N ILE A 233 17.88 -3.77 -13.15
CA ILE A 233 18.92 -2.86 -12.63
C ILE A 233 19.88 -2.43 -13.73
N ALA A 234 20.32 -3.34 -14.61
CA ALA A 234 21.19 -3.00 -15.72
C ALA A 234 20.53 -1.98 -16.67
N LYS A 235 19.24 -2.14 -16.97
CA LYS A 235 18.48 -1.19 -17.79
C LYS A 235 18.35 0.17 -17.10
N LEU A 236 18.03 0.20 -15.81
CA LEU A 236 17.95 1.43 -15.02
C LEU A 236 19.28 2.19 -14.97
N MET A 237 20.39 1.48 -14.77
CA MET A 237 21.73 2.07 -14.77
C MET A 237 22.09 2.63 -16.15
N LYS A 238 21.74 1.93 -17.24
CA LYS A 238 21.91 2.46 -18.61
C LYS A 238 21.10 3.74 -18.84
N ALA A 239 19.92 3.85 -18.23
CA ALA A 239 19.07 5.05 -18.26
C ALA A 239 19.53 6.16 -17.29
N GLY A 240 20.67 5.97 -16.60
CA GLY A 240 21.32 7.00 -15.78
C GLY A 240 21.02 6.92 -14.29
N ALA A 241 20.49 5.80 -13.78
CA ALA A 241 20.28 5.62 -12.33
C ALA A 241 21.58 5.86 -11.54
N VAL A 242 21.48 6.68 -10.49
CA VAL A 242 22.60 6.93 -9.57
C VAL A 242 22.43 6.11 -8.31
N LYS A 243 23.48 5.38 -7.93
CA LYS A 243 23.52 4.67 -6.64
C LYS A 243 23.61 5.69 -5.52
N LYS A 244 22.49 5.95 -4.83
CA LYS A 244 22.51 6.67 -3.55
C LYS A 244 23.01 5.72 -2.47
N THR A 245 24.03 6.14 -1.71
CA THR A 245 24.48 5.40 -0.54
C THR A 245 23.35 5.43 0.49
N MET A 246 22.63 4.32 0.65
CA MET A 246 21.64 4.23 1.72
C MET A 246 22.38 4.33 3.06
N LYS A 247 22.06 5.35 3.85
CA LYS A 247 22.51 5.39 5.25
C LYS A 247 21.83 4.21 5.94
N GLN A 248 22.60 3.16 6.24
CA GLN A 248 22.09 2.09 7.08
C GLN A 248 21.68 2.73 8.41
N SER A 249 20.40 2.58 8.78
CA SER A 249 20.01 2.80 10.17
C SER A 249 20.91 1.91 11.03
N PRO A 250 21.53 2.44 12.10
CA PRO A 250 22.41 1.64 12.93
C PRO A 250 21.62 0.42 13.38
N VAL A 251 22.16 -0.77 13.07
CA VAL A 251 21.68 -2.03 13.64
C VAL A 251 21.55 -1.77 15.14
N GLN A 252 20.36 -1.96 15.71
CA GLN A 252 20.24 -2.06 17.16
C GLN A 252 21.09 -3.26 17.56
N THR A 253 22.35 -3.00 17.87
CA THR A 253 23.16 -3.90 18.67
C THR A 253 22.36 -4.04 19.96
N TYR A 254 21.60 -5.13 20.08
CA TYR A 254 21.11 -5.56 21.38
C TYR A 254 22.36 -5.63 22.26
N GLY A 255 22.46 -4.67 23.18
CA GLY A 255 23.51 -4.60 24.19
C GLY A 255 23.35 -5.72 25.19
N GLY A 256 23.47 -6.96 24.71
CA GLY A 256 23.77 -8.12 25.52
C GLY A 256 25.24 -8.39 25.33
N SER A 257 26.04 -8.15 26.35
CA SER A 257 27.39 -8.67 26.46
C SER A 257 27.33 -10.20 26.29
N MET A 258 27.59 -10.70 25.09
CA MET A 258 27.89 -12.12 24.91
C MET A 258 29.22 -12.41 25.61
N PRO A 259 29.30 -13.43 26.47
CA PRO A 259 30.58 -13.93 26.92
C PRO A 259 31.37 -14.38 25.68
N GLN A 260 32.55 -13.81 25.48
CA GLN A 260 33.52 -14.32 24.51
C GLN A 260 33.83 -15.79 24.88
N PRO A 261 33.72 -16.75 23.95
CA PRO A 261 34.31 -18.06 24.19
C PRO A 261 35.83 -17.87 24.28
N THR A 262 36.37 -18.10 25.47
CA THR A 262 37.81 -18.13 25.68
C THR A 262 38.38 -19.30 24.89
N PHE A 263 39.03 -19.01 23.77
CA PHE A 263 39.90 -19.97 23.10
C PHE A 263 41.14 -20.16 23.98
N ASN A 264 41.09 -21.14 24.89
CA ASN A 264 42.28 -21.65 25.53
C ASN A 264 43.16 -22.29 24.46
N LYS A 265 44.33 -21.68 24.19
CA LYS A 265 45.35 -22.29 23.35
C LYS A 265 45.72 -23.66 23.96
N PRO A 266 45.71 -24.76 23.19
CA PRO A 266 46.22 -26.02 23.70
C PRO A 266 47.71 -25.85 23.98
N VAL A 267 48.10 -26.02 25.23
CA VAL A 267 49.50 -26.15 25.64
C VAL A 267 49.95 -27.53 25.19
N PHE A 268 50.85 -27.58 24.21
CA PHE A 268 51.55 -28.82 23.85
C PHE A 268 52.48 -29.19 25.02
N GLN A 269 52.09 -30.17 25.81
CA GLN A 269 53.01 -30.89 26.68
C GLN A 269 53.60 -32.06 25.88
N PRO A 270 54.92 -32.14 25.70
CA PRO A 270 55.54 -33.33 25.10
C PRO A 270 55.38 -34.49 26.08
N GLN A 271 54.55 -35.47 25.73
CA GLN A 271 54.48 -36.76 26.41
C GLN A 271 55.57 -37.69 25.87
N SER A 272 56.29 -38.34 26.78
CA SER A 272 57.26 -39.39 26.51
C SER A 272 56.61 -40.57 25.76
N PRO A 273 57.33 -41.27 24.86
CA PRO A 273 56.73 -42.33 24.06
C PRO A 273 56.32 -43.53 24.93
N GLN A 274 55.02 -43.82 24.98
CA GLN A 274 54.49 -45.07 25.52
C GLN A 274 54.38 -46.12 24.41
N VAL A 275 54.85 -47.32 24.73
CA VAL A 275 54.93 -48.51 23.89
C VAL A 275 53.54 -48.97 23.46
N THR A 276 53.36 -49.20 22.16
CA THR A 276 52.13 -49.69 21.53
C THR A 276 51.81 -51.13 21.95
N GLN A 277 50.60 -51.38 22.45
CA GLN A 277 49.99 -52.72 22.43
C GLN A 277 48.91 -52.80 21.33
N PRO A 278 48.67 -53.99 20.73
CA PRO A 278 47.79 -54.12 19.57
C PRO A 278 46.31 -53.93 19.93
N ARG A 279 45.60 -53.19 19.07
CA ARG A 279 44.14 -53.02 19.09
C ARG A 279 43.44 -54.33 18.73
N THR A 280 42.51 -54.79 19.56
CA THR A 280 41.47 -55.75 19.17
C THR A 280 40.37 -55.03 18.38
N GLN A 281 39.88 -55.66 17.31
CA GLN A 281 38.86 -55.09 16.41
C GLN A 281 37.46 -55.12 17.07
N PRO A 282 36.57 -54.15 16.76
CA PRO A 282 35.18 -54.22 17.20
C PRO A 282 34.39 -55.22 16.35
N VAL A 283 33.62 -56.08 17.01
CA VAL A 283 32.68 -57.03 16.42
C VAL A 283 31.40 -56.28 15.97
N PHE A 284 30.98 -56.53 14.74
CA PHE A 284 29.72 -56.03 14.16
C PHE A 284 28.53 -56.83 14.72
N GLN A 285 27.51 -56.15 15.27
CA GLN A 285 26.23 -56.77 15.66
C GLN A 285 25.13 -56.34 14.68
N PRO A 286 24.33 -57.27 14.12
CA PRO A 286 23.21 -56.92 13.25
C PRO A 286 21.98 -56.46 14.05
N PRO A 287 21.05 -55.68 13.43
CA PRO A 287 19.91 -55.10 14.13
C PRO A 287 18.88 -56.16 14.52
N GLN A 288 18.33 -56.05 15.74
CA GLN A 288 17.16 -56.84 16.15
C GLN A 288 15.88 -56.30 15.50
N GLN A 289 15.05 -57.21 15.00
CA GLN A 289 13.71 -56.93 14.46
C GLN A 289 12.77 -56.51 15.58
N GLY A 290 12.45 -55.22 15.65
CA GLY A 290 11.36 -54.69 16.48
C GLY A 290 10.02 -54.83 15.74
N SER A 291 9.06 -55.48 16.38
CA SER A 291 7.67 -55.62 15.94
C SER A 291 6.96 -54.26 15.88
N PHE A 292 6.39 -53.91 14.73
CA PHE A 292 5.51 -52.76 14.56
C PHE A 292 4.12 -53.05 15.18
N GLN A 293 3.70 -52.24 16.15
CA GLN A 293 2.29 -52.09 16.54
C GLN A 293 1.78 -50.73 16.06
N PRO A 294 0.64 -50.64 15.35
CA PRO A 294 0.04 -49.37 15.01
C PRO A 294 -0.75 -48.82 16.20
N SER A 295 -0.39 -47.63 16.67
CA SER A 295 -1.18 -46.83 17.60
C SER A 295 -2.20 -45.99 16.84
N THR A 296 -3.48 -46.22 17.10
CA THR A 296 -4.61 -45.39 16.64
C THR A 296 -4.70 -44.09 17.47
N PRO A 297 -4.97 -42.92 16.86
CA PRO A 297 -5.36 -41.72 17.61
C PRO A 297 -6.84 -41.79 18.02
N ALA A 298 -7.13 -41.38 19.25
CA ALA A 298 -8.48 -41.22 19.78
C ALA A 298 -9.18 -40.02 19.12
N PHE A 299 -10.38 -40.22 18.60
CA PHE A 299 -11.28 -39.18 18.11
C PHE A 299 -12.22 -38.77 19.25
N GLU A 300 -12.23 -37.49 19.58
CA GLU A 300 -13.09 -36.90 20.60
C GLU A 300 -14.49 -36.65 20.00
N GLN A 301 -15.51 -37.32 20.55
CA GLN A 301 -16.91 -37.20 20.10
C GLN A 301 -17.55 -35.93 20.67
N GLN A 302 -17.90 -34.98 19.80
CA GLN A 302 -18.93 -33.99 20.10
C GLN A 302 -20.28 -34.45 19.54
N ASN A 303 -21.24 -34.49 20.46
CA ASN A 303 -22.59 -34.99 20.35
C ASN A 303 -23.44 -34.03 19.48
N MET A 304 -23.86 -34.46 18.29
CA MET A 304 -24.93 -33.79 17.51
C MET A 304 -26.22 -34.59 17.66
N GLY A 305 -27.16 -34.02 18.42
CA GLY A 305 -28.52 -34.53 18.57
C GLY A 305 -29.31 -34.37 17.27
N GLN A 306 -29.97 -35.46 16.88
CA GLN A 306 -30.95 -35.53 15.81
C GLN A 306 -32.29 -34.92 16.25
N GLY A 307 -32.93 -34.16 15.35
CA GLY A 307 -34.36 -33.88 15.35
C GLY A 307 -34.82 -33.78 13.89
N PRO A 308 -35.96 -34.36 13.48
CA PRO A 308 -36.33 -34.47 12.07
C PRO A 308 -36.98 -33.21 11.53
N ILE A 309 -36.77 -32.97 10.24
CA ILE A 309 -37.45 -31.98 9.43
C ILE A 309 -38.68 -32.66 8.82
N GLU A 310 -39.88 -32.14 9.07
CA GLU A 310 -41.00 -32.35 8.17
C GLU A 310 -42.01 -31.20 8.23
N SER A 311 -42.42 -30.76 7.04
CA SER A 311 -43.72 -30.14 6.70
C SER A 311 -43.88 -28.63 7.05
N VAL A 312 -44.52 -27.72 6.29
CA VAL A 312 -45.45 -27.71 5.13
C VAL A 312 -45.36 -26.34 4.39
N GLU A 313 -45.66 -26.38 3.09
CA GLU A 313 -46.16 -25.41 2.08
C GLU A 313 -46.41 -23.90 2.35
N HIS A 314 -46.25 -23.14 1.24
CA HIS A 314 -47.06 -22.02 0.70
C HIS A 314 -47.61 -20.91 1.62
N SER A 315 -47.38 -19.64 1.24
CA SER A 315 -48.37 -18.73 0.60
C SER A 315 -48.06 -17.23 0.81
N GLU A 316 -48.67 -16.42 -0.05
CA GLU A 316 -48.52 -14.97 -0.25
C GLU A 316 -49.18 -14.07 0.83
N ASN A 317 -48.79 -12.78 0.79
CA ASN A 317 -49.62 -11.57 1.00
C ASN A 317 -50.01 -11.06 2.41
N VAL A 318 -49.58 -9.80 2.65
CA VAL A 318 -50.38 -8.61 3.04
C VAL A 318 -50.64 -8.26 4.53
N SER A 319 -50.03 -7.11 4.92
CA SER A 319 -50.53 -5.95 5.71
C SER A 319 -50.54 -5.88 7.25
N LYS A 320 -50.06 -4.69 7.71
CA LYS A 320 -50.48 -3.81 8.85
C LYS A 320 -50.30 -4.36 10.28
N GLU A 321 -49.98 -3.63 11.35
CA GLU A 321 -49.93 -2.19 11.69
C GLU A 321 -49.15 -2.04 13.03
N GLY A 322 -48.51 -0.89 13.27
CA GLY A 322 -48.36 -0.32 14.63
C GLY A 322 -47.03 -0.48 15.40
N ALA A 323 -46.17 0.56 15.37
CA ALA A 323 -45.66 1.29 16.55
C ALA A 323 -44.56 2.28 16.12
N VAL A 324 -44.90 3.56 16.13
CA VAL A 324 -44.03 4.69 15.77
C VAL A 324 -43.06 4.99 16.93
N GLN A 325 -41.75 4.88 16.67
CA GLN A 325 -40.71 5.54 17.46
C GLN A 325 -40.10 6.65 16.60
N THR A 326 -40.21 7.90 17.04
CA THR A 326 -39.69 9.08 16.34
C THR A 326 -38.16 9.15 16.49
N PRO A 327 -37.36 9.19 15.39
CA PRO A 327 -35.91 9.35 15.49
C PRO A 327 -35.49 10.81 15.72
N GLN A 328 -34.40 10.96 16.46
CA GLN A 328 -33.77 12.20 16.94
C GLN A 328 -33.05 13.01 15.84
N ASP A 329 -33.66 13.18 14.66
CA ASP A 329 -33.00 13.79 13.47
C ASP A 329 -33.68 15.09 12.99
N TRP A 330 -34.44 15.77 13.86
CA TRP A 330 -35.12 17.04 13.57
C TRP A 330 -34.21 18.29 13.61
N LEU A 331 -32.99 18.19 14.15
CA LEU A 331 -32.11 19.35 14.41
C LEU A 331 -31.00 19.60 13.37
N LYS A 332 -31.03 18.96 12.19
CA LYS A 332 -30.06 19.24 11.12
C LYS A 332 -30.69 20.14 10.04
N PRO A 333 -30.05 21.25 9.63
CA PRO A 333 -30.57 22.07 8.55
C PRO A 333 -30.58 21.28 7.23
N LYS A 334 -31.73 21.23 6.56
CA LYS A 334 -31.92 20.59 5.25
C LYS A 334 -31.43 21.52 4.14
N ILE A 335 -30.42 21.12 3.39
CA ILE A 335 -29.99 21.82 2.17
C ILE A 335 -30.84 21.30 1.01
N PHE A 336 -31.67 22.16 0.41
CA PHE A 336 -32.40 21.84 -0.82
C PHE A 336 -31.46 21.93 -2.02
N LYS A 337 -31.31 20.83 -2.76
CA LYS A 337 -30.72 20.84 -4.10
C LYS A 337 -31.78 21.30 -5.10
N GLY A 338 -31.65 22.51 -5.61
CA GLY A 338 -32.48 22.99 -6.72
C GLY A 338 -32.13 22.26 -8.01
N THR A 339 -33.08 21.51 -8.56
CA THR A 339 -33.10 21.06 -9.96
C THR A 339 -33.24 22.30 -10.85
N GLY A 340 -32.18 22.64 -11.59
CA GLY A 340 -32.23 23.65 -12.64
C GLY A 340 -32.96 23.11 -13.87
N LEU A 341 -34.14 23.64 -14.12
CA LEU A 341 -34.75 23.79 -15.44
C LEU A 341 -34.71 25.29 -15.73
N VAL A 342 -33.87 25.71 -16.68
CA VAL A 342 -34.16 26.43 -17.94
C VAL A 342 -32.84 26.57 -18.69
#